data_AF-A0AAF0W5Y6-F1
#
_entry.id   AF-A0AAF0W5Y6-F1
#
_cell.length_a   1.000
_cell.length_b   1.000
_cell.length_c   1.000
_cell.angle_alpha   90.00
_cell.angle_beta   90.00
_cell.angle_gamma   90.00
#
_symmetry.space_group_name_H-M   'P 1'
#
loop_
_entity.id
_entity.type
_entity.pdbx_description
1 polymer ?
#
loop_
_entity_poly.entity_id
_entity_poly.type
_entity_poly.pdbx_seq_one_letter_code
_entity_poly.pdbx_strand_id
1 'polypeptide(L)'
;MGDKMVSNCKDIVLRNSDIDTLKGPCFLSDQIIAFYFTYLSCSFNTKTDMLLVPPSISLWIANCEDTTCVEDYVRSCEMSSKRLVLFVVNDNEDFGGGDGGNHWSILVYDRTKNLFLHFDSMMGVNTPYAVKLYDALKEFMGPGGESSIPHTSSSLTKQQRKKKKSGPSVQRGSKPTQPPVTRESEATVVSGLPMFAECETTPQQQNGYDCGLYVLAIARAICQWCSEEHKRTDMISTIEKNVDSSVEMKMRSQVLEIIREMAADN
;
A
#
# COMPACT_ATOMS: atom_id res chain seq x y z
N MET A 1 10.95 -20.50 29.94
CA MET A 1 9.50 -20.75 29.95
C MET A 1 8.99 -20.43 28.57
N GLY A 2 8.37 -21.39 27.88
CA GLY A 2 7.99 -21.24 26.48
C GLY A 2 6.95 -20.14 26.29
N ASP A 3 7.19 -19.30 25.31
CA ASP A 3 6.29 -18.23 24.91
C ASP A 3 4.98 -18.83 24.37
N LYS A 4 3.89 -18.48 25.04
CA LYS A 4 2.60 -19.16 24.96
C LYS A 4 1.71 -18.41 23.99
N MET A 5 1.15 -19.11 23.00
CA MET A 5 0.18 -18.57 22.05
C MET A 5 -1.07 -18.07 22.78
N VAL A 6 -1.55 -16.88 22.42
CA VAL A 6 -2.66 -16.18 23.10
C VAL A 6 -3.94 -16.14 22.27
N SER A 7 -3.86 -16.09 20.94
CA SER A 7 -5.04 -16.18 20.05
C SER A 7 -4.66 -16.61 18.62
N ASN A 8 -5.61 -17.19 17.88
CA ASN A 8 -5.51 -17.47 16.44
C ASN A 8 -6.66 -16.77 15.72
N CYS A 9 -6.46 -15.52 15.31
CA CYS A 9 -7.40 -14.88 14.39
C CYS A 9 -6.90 -15.08 12.96
N LYS A 10 -7.59 -15.94 12.19
CA LYS A 10 -7.38 -16.08 10.74
C LYS A 10 -5.89 -16.18 10.36
N ASP A 11 -5.20 -17.13 10.97
CA ASP A 11 -3.79 -17.49 10.72
C ASP A 11 -2.74 -16.56 11.34
N ILE A 12 -3.14 -15.54 12.12
CA ILE A 12 -2.21 -14.76 12.93
C ILE A 12 -2.12 -15.32 14.34
N VAL A 13 -0.90 -15.74 14.69
CA VAL A 13 -0.53 -16.21 16.03
C VAL A 13 0.11 -15.05 16.80
N LEU A 14 -0.57 -14.63 17.86
CA LEU A 14 -0.03 -13.65 18.82
C LEU A 14 0.63 -14.35 20.01
N ARG A 15 1.85 -13.93 20.31
CA ARG A 15 2.62 -14.36 21.48
C ARG A 15 2.47 -13.37 22.62
N ASN A 16 2.86 -13.76 23.83
CA ASN A 16 2.83 -12.83 24.97
C ASN A 16 3.80 -11.66 24.74
N SER A 17 4.95 -11.92 24.12
CA SER A 17 5.92 -10.86 23.75
C SER A 17 5.32 -9.81 22.81
N ASP A 18 4.47 -10.23 21.87
CA ASP A 18 3.78 -9.31 20.96
C ASP A 18 2.81 -8.41 21.74
N ILE A 19 2.00 -9.01 22.61
CA ILE A 19 1.03 -8.30 23.43
C ILE A 19 1.74 -7.36 24.42
N ASP A 20 2.90 -7.74 24.92
CA ASP A 20 3.71 -6.91 25.79
C ASP A 20 4.15 -5.61 25.10
N THR A 21 4.30 -5.60 23.77
CA THR A 21 4.59 -4.35 23.02
C THR A 21 3.47 -3.32 23.12
N LEU A 22 2.24 -3.73 23.45
CA LEU A 22 1.13 -2.79 23.67
C LEU A 22 1.20 -2.08 25.02
N LYS A 23 2.01 -2.56 25.99
CA LYS A 23 2.14 -1.92 27.31
C LYS A 23 2.87 -0.58 27.27
N GLY A 24 3.75 -0.39 26.28
CA GLY A 24 4.56 0.81 26.10
C GLY A 24 5.53 1.10 27.25
N PRO A 25 6.40 2.12 27.13
CA PRO A 25 6.71 2.86 25.92
C PRO A 25 7.73 2.11 25.04
N CYS A 26 7.26 1.47 23.98
CA CYS A 26 8.09 0.69 23.04
C CYS A 26 7.40 0.60 21.68
N PHE A 27 8.15 0.27 20.62
CA PHE A 27 7.58 0.04 19.30
C PHE A 27 6.61 -1.15 19.33
N LEU A 28 5.57 -1.08 18.48
CA LEU A 28 4.74 -2.25 18.21
C LEU A 28 5.56 -3.30 17.46
N SER A 29 5.29 -4.58 17.70
CA SER A 29 5.82 -5.65 16.85
C SER A 29 5.06 -5.77 15.54
N ASP A 30 5.70 -6.36 14.54
CA ASP A 30 5.10 -6.73 13.25
C ASP A 30 3.79 -7.50 13.43
N GLN A 31 3.77 -8.41 14.40
CA GLN A 31 2.61 -9.27 14.67
C GLN A 31 1.40 -8.49 15.15
N ILE A 32 1.59 -7.44 15.96
CA ILE A 32 0.49 -6.56 16.37
C ILE A 32 -0.06 -5.79 15.18
N ILE A 33 0.81 -5.28 14.31
CA ILE A 33 0.39 -4.53 13.11
C ILE A 33 -0.34 -5.46 12.12
N ALA A 34 0.21 -6.64 11.86
CA ALA A 34 -0.40 -7.67 11.01
C ALA A 34 -1.77 -8.10 11.56
N PHE A 35 -1.87 -8.35 12.87
CA PHE A 35 -3.14 -8.65 13.54
C PHE A 35 -4.18 -7.56 13.28
N TYR A 36 -3.80 -6.31 13.51
CA TYR A 36 -4.73 -5.20 13.37
C TYR A 36 -5.18 -5.00 11.91
N PHE A 37 -4.28 -5.16 10.94
CA PHE A 37 -4.63 -5.13 9.50
C PHE A 37 -5.60 -6.25 9.12
N THR A 38 -5.42 -7.44 9.69
CA THR A 38 -6.35 -8.57 9.50
C THR A 38 -7.71 -8.26 10.12
N TYR A 39 -7.72 -7.73 11.35
CA TYR A 39 -8.95 -7.27 12.01
C TYR A 39 -9.70 -6.24 11.15
N LEU A 40 -9.03 -5.16 10.71
CA LEU A 40 -9.64 -4.14 9.85
C LEU A 40 -10.20 -4.73 8.56
N SER A 41 -9.44 -5.63 7.92
CA SER A 41 -9.88 -6.25 6.67
C SER A 41 -11.17 -7.04 6.83
N CYS A 42 -11.37 -7.65 8.01
CA CYS A 42 -12.58 -8.40 8.34
C CYS A 42 -13.73 -7.48 8.72
N SER A 43 -13.47 -6.51 9.61
CA SER A 43 -14.49 -5.61 10.17
C SER A 43 -15.09 -4.68 9.11
N PHE A 44 -14.33 -4.31 8.08
CA PHE A 44 -14.79 -3.45 6.99
C PHE A 44 -15.04 -4.21 5.67
N ASN A 45 -14.96 -5.54 5.68
CA ASN A 45 -15.08 -6.39 4.48
C ASN A 45 -14.24 -5.86 3.30
N THR A 46 -12.99 -5.51 3.56
CA THR A 46 -12.18 -4.73 2.61
C THR A 46 -11.73 -5.53 1.39
N LYS A 47 -11.73 -6.86 1.46
CA LYS A 47 -11.10 -7.77 0.47
C LYS A 47 -11.57 -7.57 -0.98
N THR A 48 -12.76 -7.01 -1.17
CA THR A 48 -13.31 -6.73 -2.50
C THR A 48 -12.65 -5.52 -3.18
N ASP A 49 -12.27 -4.50 -2.41
CA ASP A 49 -11.85 -3.19 -2.94
C ASP A 49 -10.49 -2.72 -2.41
N MET A 50 -10.01 -3.29 -1.31
CA MET A 50 -8.73 -2.93 -0.69
C MET A 50 -7.91 -4.16 -0.32
N LEU A 51 -6.60 -3.98 -0.28
CA LEU A 51 -5.65 -4.95 0.26
C LEU A 51 -4.77 -4.26 1.31
N LEU A 52 -4.75 -4.85 2.51
CA LEU A 52 -3.88 -4.42 3.60
C LEU A 52 -2.73 -5.42 3.68
N VAL A 53 -1.52 -4.99 3.32
CA VAL A 53 -0.34 -5.84 3.20
C VAL A 53 0.40 -5.89 4.54
N PRO A 54 0.67 -7.07 5.12
CA PRO A 54 1.39 -7.19 6.39
C PRO A 54 2.80 -6.56 6.34
N PRO A 55 3.38 -6.19 7.50
CA PRO A 55 4.74 -5.64 7.59
C PRO A 55 5.80 -6.52 6.93
N SER A 56 5.82 -7.82 7.27
CA SER A 56 6.80 -8.77 6.74
C SER A 56 6.76 -8.90 5.22
N ILE A 57 5.57 -8.87 4.62
CA ILE A 57 5.40 -8.92 3.18
C ILE A 57 5.81 -7.59 2.52
N SER A 58 5.46 -6.46 3.14
CA SER A 58 5.85 -5.14 2.62
C SER A 58 7.37 -4.98 2.62
N LEU A 59 8.03 -5.40 3.71
CA LEU A 59 9.49 -5.41 3.82
C LEU A 59 10.13 -6.38 2.81
N TRP A 60 9.55 -7.58 2.63
CA TRP A 60 10.00 -8.53 1.63
C TRP A 60 9.91 -7.94 0.21
N ILE A 61 8.78 -7.34 -0.18
CA ILE A 61 8.63 -6.71 -1.50
C ILE A 61 9.69 -5.63 -1.72
N ALA A 62 9.91 -4.75 -0.73
CA ALA A 62 10.88 -3.67 -0.84
C ALA A 62 12.34 -4.14 -1.04
N ASN A 63 12.65 -5.38 -0.63
CA ASN A 63 14.00 -5.92 -0.61
C ASN A 63 14.19 -7.15 -1.50
N CYS A 64 13.15 -7.58 -2.22
CA CYS A 64 13.22 -8.73 -3.11
C CYS A 64 13.97 -8.36 -4.40
N GLU A 65 15.13 -8.97 -4.62
CA GLU A 65 15.89 -8.79 -5.87
C GLU A 65 15.24 -9.51 -7.06
N ASP A 66 14.43 -10.54 -6.80
CA ASP A 66 13.73 -11.30 -7.83
C ASP A 66 12.35 -10.70 -8.12
N THR A 67 12.30 -9.85 -9.16
CA THR A 67 11.09 -9.20 -9.60
C THR A 67 10.00 -10.17 -10.08
N THR A 68 10.36 -11.41 -10.45
CA THR A 68 9.36 -12.43 -10.85
C THR A 68 8.58 -12.93 -9.64
N CYS A 69 9.25 -13.13 -8.50
CA CYS A 69 8.59 -13.49 -7.24
C CYS A 69 7.63 -12.39 -6.77
N VAL A 70 8.04 -11.11 -6.89
CA VAL A 70 7.17 -9.96 -6.58
C VAL A 70 5.96 -9.95 -7.51
N GLU A 71 6.16 -10.13 -8.82
CA GLU A 71 5.08 -10.16 -9.80
C GLU A 71 4.07 -11.29 -9.53
N ASP A 72 4.55 -12.48 -9.20
CA ASP A 72 3.70 -13.62 -8.84
C ASP A 72 2.90 -13.36 -7.57
N TYR A 73 3.50 -12.71 -6.57
CA TYR A 73 2.77 -12.29 -5.38
C TYR A 73 1.66 -11.28 -5.71
N VAL A 74 1.99 -10.21 -6.45
CA VAL A 74 1.03 -9.18 -6.90
C VAL A 74 -0.16 -9.82 -7.63
N ARG A 75 0.10 -10.80 -8.51
CA ARG A 75 -0.95 -11.57 -9.21
C ARG A 75 -1.78 -12.41 -8.23
N SER A 76 -1.13 -13.17 -7.34
CA SER A 76 -1.79 -14.11 -6.43
C SER A 76 -2.77 -13.45 -5.46
N CYS A 77 -2.50 -12.21 -5.05
CA CYS A 77 -3.39 -11.43 -4.18
C CYS A 77 -4.32 -10.49 -4.95
N GLU A 78 -4.35 -10.62 -6.30
CA GLU A 78 -5.14 -9.79 -7.20
C GLU A 78 -4.94 -8.29 -6.93
N MET A 79 -3.72 -7.87 -6.58
CA MET A 79 -3.44 -6.52 -6.13
C MET A 79 -3.84 -5.49 -7.18
N SER A 80 -3.68 -5.85 -8.47
CA SER A 80 -4.11 -5.09 -9.64
C SER A 80 -5.62 -4.78 -9.70
N SER A 81 -6.47 -5.59 -9.05
CA SER A 81 -7.93 -5.35 -9.02
C SER A 81 -8.38 -4.45 -7.88
N LYS A 82 -7.53 -4.25 -6.86
CA LYS A 82 -7.87 -3.47 -5.67
C LYS A 82 -7.79 -1.98 -5.96
N ARG A 83 -8.80 -1.22 -5.52
CA ARG A 83 -8.78 0.25 -5.60
C ARG A 83 -7.73 0.85 -4.70
N LEU A 84 -7.61 0.33 -3.47
CA LEU A 84 -6.59 0.76 -2.51
C LEU A 84 -5.68 -0.39 -2.10
N VAL A 85 -4.39 -0.10 -1.98
CA VAL A 85 -3.43 -1.05 -1.39
C VAL A 85 -2.62 -0.32 -0.33
N LEU A 86 -2.67 -0.81 0.91
CA LEU A 86 -2.00 -0.21 2.06
C LEU A 86 -0.82 -1.10 2.44
N PHE A 87 0.37 -0.52 2.47
CA PHE A 87 1.61 -1.19 2.85
C PHE A 87 2.18 -0.56 4.10
N VAL A 88 2.80 -1.38 4.95
CA VAL A 88 3.54 -0.90 6.11
C VAL A 88 4.99 -0.71 5.70
N VAL A 89 5.55 0.46 5.97
CA VAL A 89 6.95 0.80 5.67
C VAL A 89 7.75 0.75 6.97
N ASN A 90 8.93 0.15 6.90
CA ASN A 90 9.88 0.02 8.00
C ASN A 90 11.30 0.27 7.48
N ASP A 91 12.15 0.84 8.32
CA ASP A 91 13.54 1.19 8.04
C ASP A 91 14.56 0.07 8.31
N ASN A 92 14.11 -1.17 8.55
CA ASN A 92 15.01 -2.28 8.79
C ASN A 92 15.84 -2.62 7.54
N GLU A 93 17.16 -2.49 7.66
CA GLU A 93 18.14 -2.91 6.65
C GLU A 93 18.89 -4.19 7.05
N ASP A 94 18.70 -4.70 8.28
CA ASP A 94 19.33 -5.92 8.76
C ASP A 94 18.35 -7.11 8.68
N PHE A 95 18.53 -7.92 7.64
CA PHE A 95 17.74 -9.14 7.40
C PHE A 95 18.34 -10.40 8.05
N GLY A 96 19.51 -10.29 8.68
CA GLY A 96 20.21 -11.39 9.34
C GLY A 96 20.06 -11.38 10.87
N GLY A 97 19.73 -10.22 11.45
CA GLY A 97 19.33 -10.03 12.84
C GLY A 97 17.87 -10.40 13.12
N GLY A 98 17.47 -10.38 14.39
CA GLY A 98 16.07 -10.55 14.82
C GLY A 98 15.22 -9.29 14.52
N ASP A 99 14.34 -8.89 15.47
CA ASP A 99 13.60 -7.61 15.38
C ASP A 99 14.57 -6.45 15.05
N GLY A 100 14.27 -5.74 13.96
CA GLY A 100 15.08 -4.64 13.43
C GLY A 100 14.20 -3.51 12.89
N GLY A 101 14.83 -2.37 12.57
CA GLY A 101 14.13 -1.13 12.25
C GLY A 101 13.72 -0.35 13.52
N ASN A 102 13.63 0.97 13.39
CA ASN A 102 13.32 1.91 14.45
C ASN A 102 12.11 2.80 14.13
N HIS A 103 11.52 2.68 12.95
CA HIS A 103 10.41 3.55 12.56
C HIS A 103 9.39 2.88 11.64
N TRP A 104 8.12 3.13 11.91
CA TRP A 104 6.99 2.64 11.14
C TRP A 104 6.29 3.80 10.43
N SER A 105 5.94 3.61 9.17
CA SER A 105 5.07 4.51 8.41
C SER A 105 4.16 3.72 7.46
N ILE A 106 3.28 4.38 6.73
CA ILE A 106 2.32 3.69 5.85
C ILE A 106 2.34 4.29 4.44
N LEU A 107 2.39 3.42 3.44
CA LEU A 107 2.35 3.78 2.02
C LEU A 107 1.03 3.28 1.42
N VAL A 108 0.28 4.17 0.78
CA VAL A 108 -1.07 3.88 0.27
C VAL A 108 -1.11 4.13 -1.23
N TYR A 109 -1.39 3.10 -2.00
CA TYR A 109 -1.71 3.26 -3.42
C TYR A 109 -3.21 3.50 -3.61
N ASP A 110 -3.57 4.62 -4.25
CA ASP A 110 -4.92 4.94 -4.72
C ASP A 110 -4.98 4.81 -6.25
N ARG A 111 -5.61 3.73 -6.73
CA ARG A 111 -5.72 3.44 -8.16
C ARG A 111 -6.55 4.49 -8.91
N THR A 112 -7.52 5.13 -8.25
CA THR A 112 -8.36 6.14 -8.90
C THR A 112 -7.58 7.40 -9.27
N LYS A 113 -6.48 7.66 -8.55
CA LYS A 113 -5.56 8.77 -8.78
C LYS A 113 -4.24 8.33 -9.41
N ASN A 114 -4.05 7.02 -9.58
CA ASN A 114 -2.78 6.39 -9.93
C ASN A 114 -1.61 6.94 -9.10
N LEU A 115 -1.78 6.96 -7.77
CA LEU A 115 -0.90 7.68 -6.86
C LEU A 115 -0.58 6.84 -5.63
N PHE A 116 0.70 6.74 -5.30
CA PHE A 116 1.21 6.34 -4.01
C PHE A 116 1.35 7.56 -3.10
N LEU A 117 0.66 7.53 -1.96
CA LEU A 117 0.75 8.52 -0.89
C LEU A 117 1.44 7.90 0.33
N HIS A 118 2.56 8.46 0.74
CA HIS A 118 3.25 8.07 1.96
C HIS A 118 2.81 8.96 3.13
N PHE A 119 2.49 8.34 4.26
CA PHE A 119 2.15 9.01 5.50
C PHE A 119 3.13 8.62 6.58
N ASP A 120 3.85 9.60 7.09
CA ASP A 120 4.86 9.45 8.12
C ASP A 120 4.60 10.39 9.30
N SER A 121 4.41 9.80 10.49
CA SER A 121 4.17 10.55 11.73
C SER A 121 5.44 11.19 12.33
N MET A 122 6.59 11.03 11.67
CA MET A 122 7.88 11.59 12.07
C MET A 122 8.57 12.29 10.90
N MET A 123 7.94 13.34 10.37
CA MET A 123 8.52 14.29 9.41
C MET A 123 9.17 13.64 8.17
N GLY A 124 8.59 12.55 7.66
CA GLY A 124 9.06 11.87 6.45
C GLY A 124 10.41 11.14 6.61
N VAL A 125 10.83 10.81 7.84
CA VAL A 125 12.06 10.03 8.09
C VAL A 125 12.11 8.73 7.27
N ASN A 126 10.98 8.05 7.08
CA ASN A 126 10.87 6.82 6.31
C ASN A 126 10.71 7.01 4.79
N THR A 127 10.75 8.24 4.27
CA THR A 127 10.60 8.51 2.82
C THR A 127 11.52 7.63 1.95
N PRO A 128 12.82 7.44 2.26
CA PRO A 128 13.69 6.59 1.43
C PRO A 128 13.20 5.14 1.33
N TYR A 129 12.68 4.56 2.42
CA TYR A 129 12.17 3.20 2.47
C TYR A 129 10.80 3.08 1.78
N ALA A 130 9.97 4.12 1.87
CA ALA A 130 8.73 4.19 1.13
C ALA A 130 8.95 4.28 -0.39
N VAL A 131 9.95 5.07 -0.82
CA VAL A 131 10.37 5.16 -2.23
C VAL A 131 10.92 3.83 -2.71
N LYS A 132 11.72 3.13 -1.89
CA LYS A 132 12.22 1.78 -2.22
C LYS A 132 11.07 0.79 -2.47
N LEU A 133 10.07 0.77 -1.60
CA LEU A 133 8.89 -0.08 -1.77
C LEU A 133 8.05 0.34 -3.01
N TYR A 134 7.89 1.64 -3.24
CA TYR A 134 7.24 2.17 -4.43
C TYR A 134 7.95 1.73 -5.72
N ASP A 135 9.28 1.84 -5.78
CA ASP A 135 10.07 1.45 -6.95
C ASP A 135 9.95 -0.04 -7.27
N ALA A 136 9.83 -0.89 -6.25
CA ALA A 136 9.59 -2.33 -6.40
C ALA A 136 8.19 -2.65 -6.96
N LEU A 137 7.22 -1.74 -6.84
CA LEU A 137 5.81 -2.01 -7.17
C LEU A 137 5.29 -1.25 -8.39
N LYS A 138 5.84 -0.08 -8.71
CA LYS A 138 5.25 0.86 -9.69
C LYS A 138 5.02 0.26 -11.08
N GLU A 139 5.86 -0.68 -11.51
CA GLU A 139 5.76 -1.36 -12.81
C GLU A 139 4.59 -2.36 -12.87
N PHE A 140 4.14 -2.85 -11.71
CA PHE A 140 3.03 -3.80 -11.58
C PHE A 140 1.69 -3.12 -11.29
N MET A 141 1.69 -1.80 -11.19
CA MET A 141 0.54 -0.99 -10.75
C MET A 141 0.10 -0.03 -11.87
N GLY A 142 -1.12 0.49 -11.78
CA GLY A 142 -1.67 1.38 -12.81
C GLY A 142 -3.15 1.18 -13.11
N PRO A 143 -3.77 2.11 -13.86
CA PRO A 143 -5.16 1.99 -14.31
C PRO A 143 -5.26 0.94 -15.43
N GLY A 144 -5.39 -0.34 -15.07
CA GLY A 144 -5.55 -1.43 -16.03
C GLY A 144 -4.92 -2.76 -15.65
N GLY A 145 -4.03 -2.81 -14.64
CA GLY A 145 -3.61 -4.06 -14.00
C GLY A 145 -2.84 -5.08 -14.85
N GLU A 146 -2.60 -4.82 -16.13
CA GLU A 146 -1.73 -5.64 -16.99
C GLU A 146 -0.34 -5.01 -17.05
N SER A 147 0.66 -5.81 -16.66
CA SER A 147 2.09 -5.49 -16.68
C SER A 147 2.47 -4.94 -18.05
N SER A 148 3.09 -3.76 -18.11
CA SER A 148 3.50 -3.13 -19.37
C SER A 148 4.75 -3.76 -19.99
N ILE A 149 5.23 -4.89 -19.46
CA ILE A 149 6.47 -5.55 -19.90
C ILE A 149 6.23 -6.28 -21.24
N PRO A 150 6.88 -5.87 -22.34
CA PRO A 150 6.92 -6.69 -23.54
C PRO A 150 7.83 -7.89 -23.26
N HIS A 151 7.26 -9.10 -23.21
CA HIS A 151 8.04 -10.34 -23.23
C HIS A 151 8.88 -10.39 -24.52
N THR A 152 10.15 -10.00 -24.43
CA THR A 152 11.13 -10.30 -25.48
C THR A 152 11.74 -11.66 -25.19
N SER A 153 11.05 -12.71 -25.66
CA SER A 153 11.69 -14.00 -25.88
C SER A 153 12.78 -13.83 -26.94
N SER A 154 14.03 -13.69 -26.52
CA SER A 154 15.18 -13.62 -27.43
C SER A 154 15.51 -15.00 -27.99
N SER A 155 14.71 -15.43 -28.98
CA SER A 155 15.11 -16.52 -29.87
C SER A 155 15.95 -15.97 -31.00
N LEU A 156 17.23 -16.31 -30.97
CA LEU A 156 18.22 -16.08 -32.02
C LEU A 156 17.71 -16.57 -33.38
N THR A 157 17.48 -15.66 -34.32
CA THR A 157 17.65 -15.95 -35.75
C THR A 157 18.26 -14.76 -36.48
N LYS A 158 19.52 -14.92 -36.88
CA LYS A 158 20.18 -14.11 -37.91
C LYS A 158 19.38 -14.20 -39.20
N GLN A 159 19.00 -13.07 -39.78
CA GLN A 159 18.93 -12.94 -41.23
C GLN A 159 19.24 -11.51 -41.70
N GLN A 160 20.11 -11.47 -42.70
CA GLN A 160 20.70 -10.28 -43.32
C GLN A 160 19.80 -9.68 -44.42
N ARG A 161 20.15 -8.43 -44.79
CA ARG A 161 19.89 -7.71 -46.07
C ARG A 161 18.47 -7.12 -46.19
N LYS A 162 18.22 -5.92 -46.73
CA LYS A 162 18.95 -5.08 -47.72
C LYS A 162 18.37 -3.64 -47.70
N LYS A 163 19.22 -2.65 -47.98
CA LYS A 163 18.85 -1.25 -48.33
C LYS A 163 17.97 -1.17 -49.59
N LYS A 164 16.99 -0.25 -49.62
CA LYS A 164 16.67 0.56 -50.81
C LYS A 164 15.97 1.88 -50.46
N LYS A 165 16.49 2.97 -51.02
CA LYS A 165 15.95 4.34 -51.06
C LYS A 165 14.82 4.41 -52.11
N SER A 166 13.85 5.33 -51.92
CA SER A 166 13.59 6.48 -52.81
C SER A 166 12.15 7.05 -52.70
N GLY A 167 12.06 8.36 -52.41
CA GLY A 167 11.34 9.33 -53.24
C GLY A 167 9.81 9.45 -53.18
N PRO A 168 9.24 10.61 -53.59
CA PRO A 168 8.20 11.30 -52.83
C PRO A 168 6.88 11.54 -53.61
N SER A 169 6.02 12.42 -53.06
CA SER A 169 4.90 13.15 -53.71
C SER A 169 3.50 12.54 -53.48
N VAL A 170 2.33 13.19 -53.32
CA VAL A 170 1.82 14.55 -53.01
C VAL A 170 0.27 14.44 -53.14
N GLN A 171 -0.49 15.30 -52.44
CA GLN A 171 -1.88 15.76 -52.70
C GLN A 171 -3.11 14.83 -52.49
N ARG A 172 -3.99 15.27 -51.58
CA ARG A 172 -5.38 15.76 -51.75
C ARG A 172 -6.02 15.74 -50.35
N GLY A 173 -6.58 16.82 -49.79
CA GLY A 173 -7.60 17.70 -50.35
C GLY A 173 -8.96 17.06 -50.18
N SER A 174 -9.70 17.40 -49.10
CA SER A 174 -11.17 17.51 -48.99
C SER A 174 -11.64 17.56 -47.53
N LYS A 175 -12.31 18.66 -47.14
CA LYS A 175 -13.19 18.76 -45.97
C LYS A 175 -14.56 18.17 -46.34
N PRO A 176 -15.28 17.58 -45.38
CA PRO A 176 -16.65 18.05 -45.15
C PRO A 176 -17.05 18.19 -43.67
N THR A 177 -18.16 18.86 -43.48
CA THR A 177 -18.78 19.48 -42.29
C THR A 177 -19.66 18.56 -41.43
N GLN A 178 -19.53 18.70 -40.09
CA GLN A 178 -20.51 18.65 -38.95
C GLN A 178 -21.38 17.38 -38.70
N PRO A 179 -21.73 16.99 -37.43
CA PRO A 179 -22.53 17.77 -36.45
C PRO A 179 -22.11 17.58 -34.95
N PRO A 180 -22.83 18.12 -33.93
CA PRO A 180 -22.30 18.28 -32.57
C PRO A 180 -22.41 16.99 -31.77
N VAL A 181 -21.30 16.56 -31.16
CA VAL A 181 -21.29 15.45 -30.20
C VAL A 181 -21.23 16.05 -28.81
N THR A 182 -22.27 15.77 -28.03
CA THR A 182 -22.38 15.97 -26.59
C THR A 182 -21.13 15.43 -25.90
N ARG A 183 -20.38 16.31 -25.23
CA ARG A 183 -19.28 15.92 -24.34
C ARG A 183 -19.88 15.27 -23.08
N GLU A 184 -20.08 13.98 -23.13
CA GLU A 184 -19.96 13.17 -21.93
C GLU A 184 -18.46 13.07 -21.62
N SER A 185 -18.11 13.47 -20.41
CA SER A 185 -16.75 13.47 -19.88
C SER A 185 -16.32 12.03 -19.63
N GLU A 186 -15.79 11.36 -20.66
CA GLU A 186 -15.01 10.15 -20.49
C GLU A 186 -13.80 10.46 -19.59
N ALA A 187 -13.69 9.74 -18.47
CA ALA A 187 -12.52 9.78 -17.61
C ALA A 187 -11.29 9.42 -18.44
N THR A 188 -10.42 10.39 -18.69
CA THR A 188 -9.12 10.18 -19.31
C THR A 188 -8.34 9.18 -18.46
N VAL A 189 -8.19 7.96 -18.96
CA VAL A 189 -7.26 6.95 -18.43
C VAL A 189 -5.87 7.59 -18.49
N VAL A 190 -5.31 7.92 -17.33
CA VAL A 190 -3.95 8.46 -17.24
C VAL A 190 -2.99 7.33 -17.59
N SER A 191 -2.55 7.27 -18.84
CA SER A 191 -1.51 6.34 -19.29
C SER A 191 -0.18 6.77 -18.67
N GLY A 192 0.34 6.00 -17.72
CA GLY A 192 1.63 6.26 -17.09
C GLY A 192 1.85 5.44 -15.83
N LEU A 193 3.12 5.34 -15.41
CA LEU A 193 3.46 4.78 -14.11
C LEU A 193 2.77 5.57 -12.99
N PRO A 194 2.40 4.91 -11.88
CA PRO A 194 1.93 5.60 -10.70
C PRO A 194 2.87 6.71 -10.26
N MET A 195 2.33 7.81 -9.72
CA MET A 195 3.14 8.83 -9.07
C MET A 195 3.42 8.45 -7.60
N PHE A 196 4.47 9.02 -7.02
CA PHE A 196 4.74 8.98 -5.57
C PHE A 196 4.63 10.39 -4.99
N ALA A 197 4.04 10.53 -3.81
CA ALA A 197 4.01 11.78 -3.05
C ALA A 197 4.05 11.52 -1.54
N GLU A 198 4.75 12.40 -0.83
CA GLU A 198 4.71 12.49 0.63
C GLU A 198 3.46 13.28 1.05
N CYS A 199 2.74 12.82 2.07
CA CYS A 199 1.62 13.56 2.64
C CYS A 199 2.11 14.56 3.69
N GLU A 200 2.22 15.83 3.29
CA GLU A 200 2.70 16.93 4.13
C GLU A 200 1.82 17.20 5.37
N THR A 201 0.56 16.77 5.34
CA THR A 201 -0.41 16.99 6.43
C THR A 201 -0.61 15.77 7.33
N THR A 202 0.29 14.78 7.24
CA THR A 202 0.25 13.62 8.12
C THR A 202 0.28 14.05 9.60
N PRO A 203 -0.65 13.58 10.45
CA PRO A 203 -0.59 13.83 11.89
C PRO A 203 0.74 13.36 12.50
N GLN A 204 1.41 14.26 13.21
CA GLN A 204 2.75 14.04 13.75
C GLN A 204 2.69 13.51 15.19
N GLN A 205 3.50 12.50 15.49
CA GLN A 205 3.65 11.95 16.82
C GLN A 205 4.38 12.92 17.75
N GLN A 206 4.07 12.86 19.05
CA GLN A 206 4.66 13.70 20.08
C GLN A 206 5.75 12.96 20.88
N ASN A 207 5.93 11.66 20.64
CA ASN A 207 6.92 10.82 21.30
C ASN A 207 7.76 10.00 20.30
N GLY A 208 8.70 9.18 20.77
CA GLY A 208 9.65 8.47 19.91
C GLY A 208 9.27 7.02 19.55
N TYR A 209 8.11 6.51 19.95
CA TYR A 209 7.81 5.06 19.90
C TYR A 209 6.41 4.69 19.42
N ASP A 210 5.53 5.67 19.21
CA ASP A 210 4.13 5.43 18.82
C ASP A 210 3.89 5.50 17.30
N CYS A 211 4.91 5.59 16.47
CA CYS A 211 4.79 5.56 15.00
C CYS A 211 3.91 4.40 14.48
N GLY A 212 4.05 3.21 15.10
CA GLY A 212 3.21 2.06 14.81
C GLY A 212 1.71 2.32 15.11
N LEU A 213 1.37 3.07 16.16
CA LEU A 213 -0.03 3.43 16.44
C LEU A 213 -0.60 4.36 15.37
N TYR A 214 0.20 5.30 14.84
CA TYR A 214 -0.23 6.17 13.75
C TYR A 214 -0.50 5.37 12.47
N VAL A 215 0.34 4.36 12.15
CA VAL A 215 0.06 3.40 11.05
C VAL A 215 -1.31 2.74 11.23
N LEU A 216 -1.60 2.22 12.43
CA LEU A 216 -2.89 1.57 12.71
C LEU A 216 -4.06 2.57 12.60
N ALA A 217 -3.91 3.78 13.14
CA ALA A 217 -4.95 4.80 13.15
C ALA A 217 -5.30 5.28 11.74
N ILE A 218 -4.28 5.54 10.92
CA ILE A 218 -4.42 5.92 9.51
C ILE A 218 -5.10 4.80 8.73
N ALA A 219 -4.65 3.56 8.87
CA ALA A 219 -5.27 2.41 8.20
C ALA A 219 -6.76 2.27 8.58
N ARG A 220 -7.10 2.45 9.86
CA ARG A 220 -8.49 2.43 10.34
C ARG A 220 -9.32 3.54 9.70
N ALA A 221 -8.81 4.77 9.69
CA ALA A 221 -9.51 5.92 9.10
C ALA A 221 -9.78 5.72 7.61
N ILE A 222 -8.81 5.16 6.86
CA ILE A 222 -8.98 4.82 5.44
C ILE A 222 -10.03 3.72 5.25
N CYS A 223 -10.00 2.65 6.05
CA CYS A 223 -10.99 1.57 5.95
C CYS A 223 -12.41 2.08 6.23
N GLN A 224 -12.57 2.91 7.27
CA GLN A 224 -13.85 3.56 7.59
C GLN A 224 -14.34 4.41 6.43
N TRP A 225 -13.51 5.32 5.91
CA TRP A 225 -13.81 6.15 4.75
C TRP A 225 -14.23 5.34 3.52
N CYS A 226 -13.61 4.19 3.29
CA CYS A 226 -13.94 3.32 2.15
C CYS A 226 -15.28 2.61 2.31
N SER A 227 -15.68 2.30 3.54
CA SER A 227 -16.94 1.63 3.84
C SER A 227 -18.17 2.55 3.77
N GLU A 228 -17.98 3.88 3.73
CA GLU A 228 -19.07 4.83 3.64
C GLU A 228 -19.70 4.86 2.24
N GLU A 229 -21.03 4.70 2.15
CA GLU A 229 -21.77 4.74 0.88
C GLU A 229 -21.65 6.10 0.16
N HIS A 230 -21.55 7.20 0.92
CA HIS A 230 -21.54 8.56 0.41
C HIS A 230 -20.36 9.35 1.00
N LYS A 231 -19.22 9.27 0.32
CA LYS A 231 -17.99 9.97 0.70
C LYS A 231 -18.21 11.49 0.63
N ARG A 232 -18.16 12.15 1.80
CA ARG A 232 -18.30 13.61 1.91
C ARG A 232 -16.97 14.34 1.77
N THR A 233 -15.87 13.66 2.09
CA THR A 233 -14.50 14.16 2.09
C THR A 233 -13.60 13.19 1.35
N ASP A 234 -12.43 13.65 0.90
CA ASP A 234 -11.41 12.74 0.37
C ASP A 234 -10.65 12.04 1.50
N MET A 235 -9.79 11.09 1.13
CA MET A 235 -9.02 10.26 2.05
C MET A 235 -8.14 11.08 3.00
N ILE A 236 -7.45 12.11 2.51
CA ILE A 236 -6.48 12.89 3.30
C ILE A 236 -7.23 13.69 4.37
N SER A 237 -8.26 14.45 3.97
CA SER A 237 -9.09 15.20 4.94
C SER A 237 -9.78 14.28 5.96
N THR A 238 -10.08 13.03 5.59
CA THR A 238 -10.65 12.07 6.54
C THR A 238 -9.61 11.62 7.58
N ILE A 239 -8.35 11.41 7.18
CA ILE A 239 -7.26 11.10 8.10
C ILE A 239 -7.02 12.28 9.04
N GLU A 240 -6.84 13.49 8.51
CA GLU A 240 -6.60 14.72 9.30
C GLU A 240 -7.68 14.96 10.37
N LYS A 241 -8.93 14.63 10.06
CA LYS A 241 -10.05 14.81 10.97
C LYS A 241 -10.13 13.75 12.08
N ASN A 242 -9.69 12.52 11.81
CA ASN A 242 -9.92 11.36 12.69
C ASN A 242 -8.67 10.86 13.40
N VAL A 243 -7.48 11.33 13.01
CA VAL A 243 -6.20 10.92 13.58
C VAL A 243 -5.53 12.14 14.20
N ASP A 244 -5.45 12.15 15.53
CA ASP A 244 -4.81 13.19 16.32
C ASP A 244 -3.95 12.57 17.43
N SER A 245 -3.31 13.41 18.24
CA SER A 245 -2.42 12.94 19.32
C SER A 245 -3.12 12.11 20.40
N SER A 246 -4.46 12.04 20.44
CA SER A 246 -5.16 11.15 21.36
C SER A 246 -4.94 9.66 21.04
N VAL A 247 -4.42 9.35 19.85
CA VAL A 247 -3.93 8.01 19.47
C VAL A 247 -2.92 7.48 20.49
N GLU A 248 -1.96 8.31 20.93
CA GLU A 248 -0.88 7.95 21.86
C GLU A 248 -1.41 7.52 23.24
N MET A 249 -2.54 8.08 23.67
CA MET A 249 -3.13 7.80 24.98
C MET A 249 -4.15 6.65 24.97
N LYS A 250 -4.76 6.35 23.82
CA LYS A 250 -5.93 5.46 23.75
C LYS A 250 -5.67 4.19 22.97
N MET A 251 -4.88 4.26 21.90
CA MET A 251 -4.91 3.22 20.88
C MET A 251 -4.33 1.89 21.36
N ARG A 252 -3.28 1.92 22.20
CA ARG A 252 -2.72 0.72 22.84
C ARG A 252 -3.77 -0.09 23.60
N SER A 253 -4.53 0.58 24.47
CA SER A 253 -5.62 -0.04 25.23
C SER A 253 -6.76 -0.53 24.34
N GLN A 254 -7.09 0.20 23.27
CA GLN A 254 -8.13 -0.20 22.31
C GLN A 254 -7.73 -1.47 21.54
N VAL A 255 -6.48 -1.54 21.05
CA VAL A 255 -5.97 -2.73 20.34
C VAL A 255 -5.95 -3.93 21.29
N LEU A 256 -5.53 -3.73 22.55
CA LEU A 256 -5.54 -4.79 23.55
C LEU A 256 -6.95 -5.32 23.84
N GLU A 257 -7.95 -4.45 23.88
CA GLU A 257 -9.34 -4.87 24.08
C GLU A 257 -9.87 -5.67 22.89
N ILE A 258 -9.59 -5.23 21.66
CA ILE A 258 -9.92 -5.99 20.44
C ILE A 258 -9.29 -7.39 20.48
N ILE A 259 -8.02 -7.51 20.89
CA ILE A 259 -7.36 -8.82 21.03
C ILE A 259 -8.11 -9.71 22.04
N ARG A 260 -8.54 -9.15 23.16
CA ARG A 260 -9.27 -9.90 24.20
C ARG A 260 -10.65 -10.36 23.74
N GLU A 261 -11.40 -9.46 23.11
CA GLU A 261 -12.73 -9.77 22.55
C GLU A 261 -12.63 -10.92 21.54
N MET A 262 -11.68 -10.83 20.60
CA MET A 262 -11.48 -11.88 19.60
C MET A 262 -10.92 -13.19 20.16
N ALA A 263 -10.21 -13.15 21.29
CA ALA A 263 -9.75 -14.35 21.98
C ALA A 263 -10.88 -15.05 22.74
N ALA A 264 -11.90 -14.30 23.20
CA ALA A 264 -13.06 -14.86 23.90
C ALA A 264 -14.07 -15.53 22.96
N ASP A 265 -14.09 -15.13 21.68
CA ASP A 265 -14.99 -15.67 20.64
C ASP A 265 -14.48 -16.98 19.99
N ASN A 266 -13.27 -17.46 20.35
CA ASN A 266 -12.67 -18.71 19.87
C ASN A 266 -12.75 -19.84 20.91
#